data_AF-A0A964TKZ9-F1
#
_entry.id   AF-A0A964TKZ9-F1
#
_cell.length_a   1.000
_cell.length_b   1.000
_cell.length_c   1.000
_cell.angle_alpha   90.00
_cell.angle_beta   90.00
_cell.angle_gamma   90.00
#
_symmetry.space_group_name_H-M   'P 1'
#
loop_
_entity.id
_entity.type
_entity.pdbx_description
1 polymer ?
#
loop_
_entity_poly.entity_id
_entity_poly.type
_entity_poly.pdbx_seq_one_letter_code
_entity_poly.pdbx_strand_id
1 'polypeptide(L)'
;MGAVDLALDALFADPNIGRDAVYIAEGGAPVLVRVVARRADAVTDFGDARLWSETTRIDLRVAEVPTPRPGDRIEIDGEAFLIQGEPVRDRERLVWTVDLRPA
;
A
#
# COMPACT_ATOMS: atom_id res chain seq x y z
N MET A 1 -16.08 -14.68 10.39
CA MET A 1 -14.83 -15.20 9.79
C MET A 1 -15.21 -15.96 8.55
N GLY A 2 -14.90 -15.43 7.37
CA GLY A 2 -15.18 -16.06 6.07
C GLY A 2 -13.91 -16.62 5.44
N ALA A 3 -14.02 -17.51 4.46
CA ALA A 3 -12.87 -18.11 3.78
C ALA A 3 -11.95 -17.07 3.10
N VAL A 4 -12.51 -15.93 2.66
CA VAL A 4 -11.76 -14.81 2.05
C VAL A 4 -10.88 -14.07 3.07
N ASP A 5 -11.30 -14.00 4.33
CA ASP A 5 -10.55 -13.36 5.42
C ASP A 5 -9.27 -14.16 5.74
N LEU A 6 -9.39 -15.49 5.77
CA LEU A 6 -8.26 -16.42 5.95
C LEU A 6 -7.27 -16.39 4.77
N ALA A 7 -7.77 -16.27 3.53
CA ALA A 7 -6.92 -16.20 2.35
C ALA A 7 -6.14 -14.88 2.27
N LEU A 8 -6.76 -13.75 2.63
CA LEU A 8 -6.06 -12.48 2.75
C LEU A 8 -5.05 -12.51 3.88
N ASP A 9 -5.37 -13.16 5.00
CA ASP A 9 -4.45 -13.31 6.11
C ASP A 9 -3.16 -14.01 5.67
N ALA A 10 -3.31 -15.14 4.99
CA ALA A 10 -2.21 -15.90 4.39
C ALA A 10 -1.42 -15.09 3.35
N LEU A 11 -2.07 -14.26 2.53
CA LEU A 11 -1.41 -13.50 1.47
C LEU A 11 -0.44 -12.44 2.03
N PHE A 12 -0.82 -11.74 3.10
CA PHE A 12 0.14 -10.77 3.68
C PHE A 12 1.11 -11.43 4.67
N ALA A 13 0.75 -12.59 5.24
CA ALA A 13 1.69 -13.41 6.01
C ALA A 13 2.77 -14.04 5.11
N ASP A 14 2.52 -14.17 3.80
CA ASP A 14 3.53 -14.62 2.86
C ASP A 14 4.67 -13.58 2.75
N PRO A 15 5.92 -13.95 3.08
CA PRO A 15 7.06 -13.03 3.05
C PRO A 15 7.49 -12.62 1.64
N ASN A 16 6.99 -13.28 0.59
CA ASN A 16 7.27 -12.91 -0.80
C ASN A 16 6.27 -11.87 -1.34
N ILE A 17 5.15 -11.63 -0.64
CA ILE A 17 4.05 -10.78 -1.11
C ILE A 17 3.80 -9.61 -0.16
N GLY A 18 3.80 -9.84 1.15
CA GLY A 18 3.69 -8.79 2.16
C GLY A 18 5.05 -8.23 2.55
N ARG A 19 5.19 -6.90 2.55
CA ARG A 19 6.35 -6.16 3.07
C ARG A 19 6.01 -5.50 4.40
N ASP A 20 6.98 -5.48 5.30
CA ASP A 20 6.88 -4.71 6.53
C ASP A 20 6.99 -3.22 6.22
N ALA A 21 6.10 -2.43 6.81
CA ALA A 21 6.10 -0.99 6.70
C ALA A 21 5.74 -0.35 8.04
N VAL A 22 6.08 0.93 8.17
CA VAL A 22 5.66 1.78 9.29
C VAL A 22 4.68 2.81 8.75
N TYR A 23 3.44 2.76 9.22
CA TYR A 23 2.45 3.79 8.95
C TYR A 23 2.48 4.85 10.05
N ILE A 24 2.54 6.12 9.67
CA ILE A 24 2.55 7.26 10.57
C ILE A 24 1.44 8.20 10.10
N ALA A 25 0.33 8.19 10.82
CA ALA A 25 -0.71 9.20 10.62
C ALA A 25 -0.16 10.60 10.90
N GLU A 26 -0.70 11.62 10.24
CA GLU A 26 -0.33 13.01 10.51
C GLU A 26 -0.45 13.34 12.02
N GLY A 27 0.69 13.61 12.67
CA GLY A 27 0.76 13.87 14.12
C GLY A 27 0.50 12.65 15.03
N GLY A 28 0.39 11.45 14.47
CA GLY A 28 0.13 10.20 15.18
C GLY A 28 1.41 9.44 15.57
N ALA A 29 1.23 8.38 16.36
CA ALA A 29 2.29 7.44 16.69
C ALA A 29 2.54 6.47 15.51
N PRO A 30 3.78 6.01 15.30
CA PRO A 30 4.10 5.00 14.30
C PRO A 30 3.43 3.66 14.61
N VAL A 31 2.85 3.04 13.59
CA VAL A 31 2.19 1.73 13.64
C VAL A 31 2.89 0.79 12.65
N LEU A 32 3.29 -0.39 13.11
CA LEU A 32 3.79 -1.44 12.23
C LEU A 32 2.63 -2.04 11.45
N VAL A 33 2.76 -2.08 10.13
CA VAL A 33 1.73 -2.57 9.22
C VAL A 33 2.34 -3.45 8.14
N ARG A 34 1.52 -4.30 7.53
CA ARG A 34 1.92 -5.13 6.39
C ARG A 34 1.33 -4.56 5.12
N VAL A 35 2.16 -4.26 4.13
CA VAL A 35 1.76 -3.68 2.85
C VAL A 35 2.00 -4.65 1.71
N VAL A 36 1.15 -4.62 0.70
CA VAL A 36 1.36 -5.37 -0.55
C VAL A 36 1.59 -4.37 -1.67
N ALA A 37 2.75 -4.45 -2.32
CA ALA A 37 3.03 -3.63 -3.49
C ALA A 37 2.18 -4.11 -4.66
N ARG A 38 1.35 -3.22 -5.22
CA ARG A 38 0.60 -3.53 -6.43
C ARG A 38 1.56 -3.31 -7.59
N ARG A 39 2.15 -4.40 -8.13
CA ARG A 39 2.93 -4.29 -9.36
C ARG A 39 2.06 -3.64 -10.44
N ALA A 40 2.64 -2.68 -11.17
CA ALA A 40 2.03 -2.20 -12.39
C ALA A 40 2.07 -3.36 -13.40
N ASP A 41 0.97 -4.10 -13.51
CA ASP A 41 0.74 -5.01 -14.64
C ASP A 41 0.61 -4.18 -15.93
N ALA A 42 1.74 -3.74 -16.47
CA ALA A 42 1.91 -3.25 -17.83
C ALA A 42 3.40 -3.22 -18.21
N VAL A 43 3.97 -4.39 -18.52
CA VAL A 43 5.00 -4.43 -19.57
C VAL A 43 4.25 -4.30 -20.89
N THR A 44 4.09 -3.08 -21.39
CA THR A 44 3.91 -2.86 -22.82
C THR A 44 5.15 -2.12 -23.31
N ASP A 45 6.03 -2.89 -23.95
CA ASP A 45 7.11 -2.40 -24.78
C ASP A 45 6.49 -1.61 -25.95
N PHE A 46 6.62 -0.27 -25.93
CA PHE A 46 6.60 0.52 -27.16
C PHE A 46 7.21 1.91 -26.94
N GLY A 47 8.38 2.13 -27.54
CA GLY A 47 8.91 3.46 -27.83
C GLY A 47 9.71 4.11 -26.71
N ASP A 48 10.82 4.72 -27.11
CA ASP A 48 11.87 5.35 -26.32
C ASP A 48 11.34 6.59 -25.57
N ALA A 49 10.54 6.39 -24.52
CA ALA A 49 10.11 7.42 -23.58
C ALA A 49 9.63 6.75 -22.30
N ARG A 50 10.58 6.37 -21.43
CA ARG A 50 10.29 5.90 -20.07
C ARG A 50 9.79 7.06 -19.21
N LEU A 51 8.52 7.46 -19.38
CA LEU A 51 7.81 8.19 -18.35
C LEU A 51 7.16 7.16 -17.42
N TRP A 52 7.99 6.50 -16.61
CA TRP A 52 7.48 5.74 -15.47
C TRP A 52 7.08 6.79 -14.44
N SER A 53 5.78 7.08 -14.33
CA SER A 53 5.29 7.82 -13.17
C SER A 53 5.74 7.04 -11.93
N GLU A 54 6.58 7.64 -11.09
CA GLU A 54 7.09 7.12 -9.80
C GLU A 54 5.98 6.97 -8.74
N THR A 55 4.74 6.73 -9.17
CA THR A 55 3.60 6.53 -8.28
C THR A 55 3.61 5.08 -7.80
N THR A 56 4.29 4.84 -6.69
CA THR A 56 4.27 3.54 -5.99
C THR A 56 2.86 3.31 -5.44
N ARG A 57 2.16 2.29 -5.93
CA ARG A 57 0.82 1.93 -5.44
C ARG A 57 0.90 0.72 -4.53
N ILE A 58 0.27 0.81 -3.35
CA ILE A 58 0.24 -0.28 -2.39
C ILE A 58 -1.19 -0.54 -1.90
N ASP A 59 -1.39 -1.74 -1.37
CA ASP A 59 -2.60 -2.11 -0.62
C ASP A 59 -2.27 -2.22 0.88
N LEU A 60 -3.06 -1.51 1.69
CA LEU A 60 -3.04 -1.49 3.16
C LEU A 60 -4.23 -2.28 3.72
N ARG A 61 -4.06 -2.99 4.83
CA ARG A 61 -5.21 -3.63 5.50
C ARG A 61 -6.02 -2.59 6.27
N VAL A 62 -7.34 -2.65 6.12
CA VAL A 62 -8.27 -1.83 6.90
C VAL A 62 -8.19 -2.15 8.40
N ALA A 63 -7.90 -3.41 8.75
CA ALA A 63 -7.75 -3.83 10.13
C ALA A 63 -6.56 -3.16 10.85
N GLU A 64 -5.49 -2.86 10.12
CA GLU A 64 -4.29 -2.20 10.63
C GLU A 64 -4.41 -0.68 10.53
N VAL A 65 -4.94 -0.18 9.40
CA VAL A 65 -5.12 1.24 9.12
C VAL A 65 -6.59 1.51 8.77
N PRO A 66 -7.43 1.87 9.77
CA PRO A 66 -8.86 2.03 9.56
C PRO A 66 -9.22 3.20 8.63
N THR A 67 -8.47 4.29 8.73
CA THR A 67 -8.75 5.56 8.04
C THR A 67 -7.46 6.22 7.54
N PRO A 68 -6.81 5.68 6.49
CA PRO A 68 -5.68 6.36 5.86
C PRO A 68 -6.15 7.66 5.22
N ARG A 69 -5.27 8.66 5.16
CA ARG A 69 -5.54 9.99 4.60
C ARG A 69 -4.39 10.44 3.70
N PRO A 70 -4.68 11.30 2.71
CA PRO A 70 -3.61 11.99 1.99
C PRO A 70 -2.74 12.78 2.97
N GLY A 71 -1.41 12.70 2.79
CA GLY A 71 -0.42 13.33 3.67
C GLY A 71 0.13 12.41 4.76
N ASP A 72 -0.51 11.28 5.06
CA ASP A 72 0.05 10.30 6.00
C ASP A 72 1.34 9.70 5.42
N ARG A 73 2.28 9.35 6.30
CA ARG A 73 3.59 8.82 5.93
C ARG A 73 3.62 7.30 6.03
N ILE A 74 4.29 6.68 5.08
CA ILE A 74 4.56 5.24 5.06
C ILE A 74 6.05 5.05 4.84
N GLU A 75 6.70 4.31 5.74
CA GLU A 75 8.10 3.95 5.61
C GLU A 75 8.22 2.47 5.22
N ILE A 76 8.88 2.17 4.11
CA ILE A 76 9.04 0.81 3.57
C ILE A 76 10.52 0.63 3.24
N ASP A 77 11.15 -0.45 3.70
CA ASP A 77 12.57 -0.75 3.42
C ASP A 77 13.55 0.40 3.78
N GLY A 78 13.18 1.29 4.71
CA GLY A 78 13.96 2.46 5.12
C GLY A 78 13.76 3.71 4.26
N GLU A 79 12.92 3.65 3.23
CA GLU A 79 12.49 4.80 2.42
C GLU A 79 11.15 5.35 2.91
N ALA A 80 11.01 6.68 2.89
CA ALA A 80 9.81 7.37 3.33
C ALA A 80 8.97 7.84 2.16
N PHE A 81 7.67 7.54 2.23
CA PHE A 81 6.67 7.92 1.25
C PHE A 81 5.50 8.64 1.91
N LEU A 82 4.80 9.46 1.14
CA LEU A 82 3.57 10.12 1.54
C LEU A 82 2.40 9.58 0.71
N ILE A 83 1.28 9.32 1.37
CA ILE A 83 0.02 9.02 0.69
C ILE A 83 -0.40 10.26 -0.10
N GLN A 84 -0.63 10.09 -1.40
CA GLN A 84 -1.16 11.10 -2.29
C GLN A 84 -2.51 10.68 -2.85
N GLY A 85 -3.40 11.66 -3.03
CA GLY A 85 -4.77 11.39 -3.45
C GLY A 85 -5.61 10.69 -2.38
N GLU A 86 -6.87 10.44 -2.71
CA GLU A 86 -7.82 9.81 -1.80
C GLU A 86 -7.63 8.28 -1.78
N PRO A 87 -7.44 7.65 -0.61
CA PRO A 87 -7.41 6.19 -0.49
C PRO A 87 -8.69 5.54 -1.01
N VAL A 88 -8.54 4.53 -1.86
CA VAL A 88 -9.67 3.82 -2.47
C VAL A 88 -9.88 2.50 -1.73
N ARG A 89 -11.09 2.28 -1.22
CA ARG A 89 -11.43 1.02 -0.56
C ARG A 89 -11.82 -0.03 -1.59
N ASP A 90 -11.31 -1.24 -1.44
CA ASP A 90 -11.74 -2.37 -2.28
C ASP A 90 -13.23 -2.73 -2.04
N ARG A 91 -13.82 -3.46 -3.01
CA ARG A 91 -15.21 -3.95 -2.97
C ARG A 91 -15.54 -4.73 -1.70
N GLU A 92 -14.62 -5.57 -1.23
CA GLU A 92 -14.82 -6.35 0.00
C GLU A 92 -14.56 -5.53 1.27
N ARG A 93 -14.11 -4.27 1.13
CA ARG A 93 -13.84 -3.33 2.22
C ARG A 93 -12.77 -3.80 3.21
N LEU A 94 -11.90 -4.71 2.78
CA LEU A 94 -10.82 -5.30 3.59
C LEU A 94 -9.47 -4.60 3.38
N VAL A 95 -9.27 -3.98 2.21
CA VAL A 95 -8.02 -3.28 1.88
C VAL A 95 -8.29 -1.86 1.37
N TRP A 96 -7.32 -0.99 1.60
CA TRP A 96 -7.19 0.33 1.03
C TRP A 96 -6.10 0.32 -0.03
N THR A 97 -6.41 0.74 -1.24
CA THR A 97 -5.43 1.05 -2.26
C THR A 97 -5.02 2.51 -2.14
N VAL A 98 -3.73 2.75 -1.98
CA VAL A 98 -3.16 4.09 -1.87
C VAL A 98 -2.06 4.31 -2.89
N ASP A 99 -2.03 5.52 -3.43
CA ASP A 99 -0.94 6.00 -4.25
C ASP A 99 0.06 6.72 -3.36
N LEU A 100 1.35 6.41 -3.55
CA LEU A 100 2.43 6.98 -2.78
C LEU A 100 3.30 7.87 -3.66
N ARG A 101 3.92 8.87 -3.05
CA ARG A 101 5.02 9.66 -3.63
C ARG A 101 6.19 9.71 -2.64
N PRO A 102 7.44 9.87 -3.11
CA PRO A 102 8.57 10.14 -2.22
C PRO A 102 8.30 11.35 -1.31
N ALA A 103 8.72 11.26 -0.04
CA ALA A 103 8.55 12.30 0.97
C ALA A 103 9.50 13.49 0.79
#